data_AF-A0A7R9QZG4-F1
#
_entry.id   AF-A0A7R9QZG4-F1
#
_cell.length_a   1.000
_cell.length_b   1.000
_cell.length_c   1.000
_cell.angle_alpha   90.00
_cell.angle_beta   90.00
_cell.angle_gamma   90.00
#
_symmetry.space_group_name_H-M   'P 1'
#
loop_
_entity.id
_entity.type
_entity.pdbx_description
1 polymer ?
#
loop_
_entity_poly.entity_id
_entity_poly.type
_entity_poly.pdbx_seq_one_letter_code
_entity_poly.pdbx_strand_id
1 'polypeptide(L)'
;MRDMSSPATDPQLVKYYPFRSVIETGFWHSLAAKKLNTIRLDDSPIDITGHYRNDLSLNLPPLLNVNYDSFQSTIDSGKECHPLLGRLIVTNTSEEFAVKDKKLLMKELAKEIWRDITDGTAIQDMSKSLSKI
;
A
#
# COMPACT_ATOMS: atom_id res chain seq x y z
N MET A 1 -22.74 15.09 -53.25
CA MET A 1 -22.56 15.57 -51.87
C MET A 1 -22.29 14.35 -51.00
N ARG A 2 -21.06 14.17 -50.51
CA ARG A 2 -20.72 13.07 -49.58
C ARG A 2 -20.97 13.56 -48.17
N ASP A 3 -21.76 12.81 -47.40
CA ASP A 3 -21.86 12.95 -45.95
C ASP A 3 -20.47 12.81 -45.33
N MET A 4 -20.03 13.83 -44.61
CA MET A 4 -18.92 13.77 -43.67
C MET A 4 -19.48 13.74 -42.25
N SER A 5 -19.99 12.59 -41.81
CA SER A 5 -20.14 12.34 -40.38
C SER A 5 -18.76 12.01 -39.82
N SER A 6 -18.12 12.98 -39.16
CA SER A 6 -16.92 12.74 -38.36
C SER A 6 -17.25 11.71 -37.27
N PRO A 7 -16.47 10.63 -37.07
CA PRO A 7 -16.69 9.75 -35.94
C PRO A 7 -16.42 10.54 -34.67
N ALA A 8 -17.42 10.64 -33.80
CA ALA A 8 -17.25 11.19 -32.46
C ALA A 8 -16.20 10.34 -31.74
N THR A 9 -15.05 10.93 -31.41
CA THR A 9 -14.02 10.30 -30.59
C THR A 9 -14.61 10.07 -29.20
N ASP A 10 -14.95 8.83 -28.90
CA ASP A 10 -15.40 8.38 -27.58
C ASP A 10 -14.30 8.76 -26.55
N PRO A 11 -14.62 9.44 -25.43
CA PRO A 11 -13.61 9.86 -24.47
C PRO A 11 -12.81 8.65 -23.97
N GLN A 12 -11.51 8.66 -24.27
CA GLN A 12 -10.61 7.58 -23.90
C GLN A 12 -10.47 7.53 -22.36
N LEU A 13 -11.10 6.53 -21.75
CA LEU A 13 -11.04 6.30 -20.29
C LEU A 13 -9.60 6.06 -19.82
N VAL A 14 -9.19 6.80 -18.79
CA VAL A 14 -7.91 6.56 -18.10
C VAL A 14 -7.94 5.20 -17.42
N LYS A 15 -6.90 4.40 -17.66
CA LYS A 15 -6.72 3.08 -17.04
C LYS A 15 -5.51 3.11 -16.13
N TYR A 16 -5.61 2.42 -15.00
CA TYR A 16 -4.53 2.30 -14.02
C TYR A 16 -3.89 0.91 -14.10
N TYR A 17 -2.58 0.85 -13.90
CA TYR A 17 -1.87 -0.42 -13.74
C TYR A 17 -1.97 -0.89 -12.29
N PRO A 18 -2.29 -2.16 -12.01
CA PRO A 18 -2.43 -2.65 -10.64
C PRO A 18 -1.10 -2.70 -9.90
N PHE A 19 -1.10 -2.33 -8.63
CA PHE A 19 0.05 -2.52 -7.74
C PHE A 19 0.33 -4.01 -7.53
N ARG A 20 1.62 -4.35 -7.39
CA ARG A 20 2.09 -5.68 -7.02
C ARG A 20 2.93 -5.60 -5.76
N SER A 21 2.70 -6.50 -4.83
CA SER A 21 3.50 -6.64 -3.61
C SER A 21 4.42 -7.84 -3.68
N VAL A 22 5.61 -7.69 -3.12
CA VAL A 22 6.61 -8.72 -2.90
C VAL A 22 6.97 -8.69 -1.43
N ILE A 23 6.84 -9.83 -0.76
CA ILE A 23 7.19 -9.97 0.66
C ILE A 23 8.42 -10.87 0.73
N GLU A 24 9.53 -10.32 1.19
CA GLU A 24 10.78 -11.08 1.32
C GLU A 24 10.70 -12.10 2.47
N THR A 25 11.45 -13.18 2.38
CA THR A 25 11.44 -14.25 3.40
C THR A 25 11.83 -13.74 4.78
N GLY A 26 12.76 -12.78 4.84
CA GLY A 26 13.18 -12.13 6.09
C GLY A 26 12.03 -11.46 6.84
N PHE A 27 11.02 -10.95 6.13
CA PHE A 27 9.84 -10.34 6.75
C PHE A 27 9.09 -11.33 7.65
N TRP A 28 8.87 -12.57 7.19
CA TRP A 28 8.14 -13.58 7.95
C TRP A 28 8.87 -13.99 9.23
N HIS A 29 10.20 -14.07 9.17
CA HIS A 29 11.03 -14.34 10.35
C HIS A 29 10.92 -13.23 11.38
N SER A 30 11.04 -11.97 10.94
CA SER A 30 10.85 -10.80 11.81
C SER A 30 9.42 -10.74 12.39
N LEU A 31 8.41 -11.03 11.57
CA LEU A 31 7.01 -11.05 12.01
C LEU A 31 6.76 -12.13 13.06
N ALA A 32 7.26 -13.35 12.86
CA ALA A 32 7.13 -14.43 13.82
C ALA A 32 7.80 -14.10 15.16
N ALA A 33 9.03 -13.57 15.12
CA ALA A 33 9.74 -13.12 16.30
C ALA A 33 8.98 -11.99 17.03
N LYS A 34 8.45 -11.00 16.30
CA LYS A 34 7.68 -9.90 16.87
C LYS A 34 6.34 -10.38 17.43
N LYS A 35 5.69 -11.36 16.79
CA LYS A 35 4.43 -11.95 17.24
C LYS A 35 4.59 -12.70 18.56
N LEU A 36 5.67 -13.47 18.71
CA LEU A 36 5.95 -14.21 19.93
C LEU A 36 6.41 -13.30 21.08
N ASN A 37 7.32 -12.36 20.80
CA ASN A 37 7.99 -11.59 21.85
C ASN A 37 7.21 -10.35 22.30
N THR A 38 6.57 -9.65 21.36
CA THR A 38 5.97 -8.33 21.60
C THR A 38 4.45 -8.34 21.49
N ILE A 39 3.91 -8.73 20.34
CA ILE A 39 2.48 -8.61 20.03
C ILE A 39 1.66 -9.61 20.86
N ARG A 40 2.12 -10.86 20.96
CA ARG A 40 1.42 -11.95 21.64
C ARG A 40 -0.04 -12.07 21.18
N LEU A 41 -0.99 -11.80 22.07
CA LEU A 41 -2.43 -11.86 21.81
C LEU A 41 -3.02 -10.54 21.29
N ASP A 42 -2.24 -9.45 21.30
CA ASP A 42 -2.68 -8.18 20.74
C ASP A 42 -2.96 -8.32 19.23
N ASP A 43 -4.09 -7.77 18.82
CA ASP A 43 -4.59 -7.73 17.45
C ASP A 43 -4.64 -6.29 16.90
N SER A 44 -4.09 -5.34 17.65
CA SER A 44 -3.92 -3.97 17.23
C SER A 44 -3.10 -3.89 15.93
N PRO A 45 -3.46 -2.98 15.00
CA PRO A 45 -2.70 -2.81 13.77
C PRO A 45 -1.28 -2.31 14.04
N ILE A 46 -0.33 -2.77 13.24
CA ILE A 46 1.10 -2.47 13.38
C ILE A 46 1.54 -1.63 12.20
N ASP A 47 2.13 -0.47 12.46
CA ASP A 47 2.72 0.33 11.40
C ASP A 47 3.98 -0.38 10.86
N ILE A 48 4.03 -0.47 9.53
CA ILE A 48 5.16 -1.04 8.80
C ILE A 48 5.62 -0.08 7.70
N THR A 49 6.88 -0.22 7.31
CA THR A 49 7.49 0.50 6.21
C THR A 49 7.78 -0.47 5.06
N GLY A 50 7.56 -0.01 3.85
CA GLY A 50 7.84 -0.74 2.62
C GLY A 50 8.50 0.19 1.62
N HIS A 51 8.91 -0.40 0.51
CA HIS A 51 9.67 0.29 -0.51
C HIS A 51 8.99 0.09 -1.85
N TYR A 52 8.56 1.19 -2.45
CA TYR A 52 8.07 1.21 -3.81
C TYR A 52 9.20 1.48 -4.78
N ARG A 53 9.28 0.64 -5.80
CA ARG A 53 10.17 0.86 -6.94
C ARG A 53 9.32 0.92 -8.20
N ASN A 54 9.53 1.99 -8.94
CA ASN A 54 9.09 2.14 -10.31
C ASN A 54 10.36 2.08 -11.15
N ASP A 55 10.81 0.87 -11.47
CA ASP A 55 12.01 0.71 -12.27
C ASP A 55 11.74 1.18 -13.70
N LEU A 56 12.59 2.09 -14.18
CA LEU A 56 12.49 2.64 -15.54
C LEU A 56 12.93 1.62 -16.61
N SER A 57 13.27 0.40 -16.20
CA SER A 57 13.61 -0.70 -17.10
C SER A 57 12.35 -1.17 -17.84
N LEU A 58 12.42 -1.13 -19.16
CA LEU A 58 11.36 -1.60 -20.04
C LEU A 58 10.96 -3.04 -19.64
N ASN A 59 9.69 -3.21 -19.23
CA ASN A 59 8.98 -4.46 -18.94
C ASN A 59 8.98 -4.97 -17.49
N LEU A 60 9.51 -4.23 -16.52
CA LEU A 60 9.30 -4.58 -15.12
C LEU A 60 8.08 -3.83 -14.56
N PRO A 61 7.15 -4.54 -13.87
CA PRO A 61 6.02 -3.89 -13.25
C PRO A 61 6.49 -3.11 -12.01
N PRO A 62 5.81 -2.02 -11.64
CA PRO A 62 6.06 -1.38 -10.36
C PRO A 62 5.79 -2.34 -9.20
N LEU A 63 6.69 -2.35 -8.21
CA LEU A 63 6.65 -3.29 -7.09
C LEU A 63 6.73 -2.56 -5.76
N LEU A 64 5.86 -2.96 -4.84
CA LEU A 64 5.95 -2.71 -3.41
C LEU A 64 6.72 -3.89 -2.78
N ASN A 65 7.85 -3.61 -2.12
CA ASN A 65 8.63 -4.60 -1.39
C ASN A 65 8.52 -4.35 0.12
N VAL A 66 8.36 -5.44 0.89
CA VAL A 66 8.38 -5.46 2.36
C VAL A 66 9.43 -6.50 2.82
N ASN A 67 10.32 -6.11 3.74
CA ASN A 67 11.47 -6.91 4.16
C ASN A 67 11.63 -6.96 5.70
N TYR A 68 12.72 -7.53 6.21
CA TYR A 68 12.96 -7.73 7.64
C TYR A 68 13.04 -6.42 8.44
N ASP A 69 13.42 -5.33 7.78
CA ASP A 69 13.55 -3.97 8.32
C ASP A 69 12.24 -3.18 8.29
N SER A 70 11.18 -3.71 7.68
CA SER A 70 9.86 -3.08 7.59
C SER A 70 9.19 -2.75 8.93
N PHE A 71 9.72 -3.28 10.04
CA PHE A 71 9.24 -2.98 11.38
C PHE A 71 10.05 -1.88 12.09
N GLN A 72 11.10 -1.37 11.45
CA GLN A 72 11.97 -0.32 11.99
C GLN A 72 11.40 1.06 11.63
N SER A 73 11.59 2.02 12.54
CA SER A 73 11.11 3.39 12.36
C SER A 73 11.93 4.21 11.35
N THR A 74 13.07 3.68 10.90
CA THR A 74 14.00 4.36 10.00
C THR A 74 13.76 3.94 8.57
N ILE A 75 13.55 4.93 7.71
CA ILE A 75 13.36 4.76 6.28
C ILE A 75 14.69 5.09 5.60
N ASP A 76 15.47 4.07 5.22
CA ASP A 76 16.69 4.32 4.43
C ASP A 76 16.30 4.43 2.95
N SER A 77 16.09 5.67 2.50
CA SER A 77 15.69 5.96 1.12
C SER A 77 16.92 5.91 0.22
N GLY A 78 17.29 4.71 -0.23
CA GLY A 78 18.27 4.53 -1.31
C GLY A 78 17.83 5.26 -2.59
N LYS A 79 18.79 5.56 -3.49
CA LYS A 79 18.49 6.17 -4.80
C LYS A 79 17.44 5.30 -5.53
N GLU A 80 16.37 5.92 -6.02
CA GLU A 80 15.26 5.29 -6.76
C GLU A 80 14.33 4.39 -5.93
N CYS A 81 14.37 4.51 -4.60
CA CYS A 81 13.51 3.78 -3.68
C CYS A 81 12.55 4.76 -2.98
N HIS A 82 11.24 4.65 -3.24
CA HIS A 82 10.24 5.49 -2.60
C HIS A 82 9.68 4.80 -1.37
N PRO A 83 9.80 5.39 -0.18
CA PRO A 83 9.25 4.76 0.99
C PRO A 83 7.74 4.84 1.01
N LEU A 84 7.13 3.75 1.47
CA LEU A 84 5.71 3.64 1.72
C LEU A 84 5.53 3.26 3.18
N LEU A 85 4.67 3.98 3.90
CA LEU A 85 4.18 3.49 5.18
C LEU A 85 2.88 2.73 4.91
N GLY A 86 2.63 1.72 5.72
CA GLY A 86 1.41 0.94 5.66
C GLY A 86 1.09 0.31 6.99
N ARG A 87 -0.05 -0.39 7.04
CA ARG A 87 -0.60 -0.96 8.26
C ARG A 87 -0.74 -2.48 8.14
N LEU A 88 -0.04 -3.22 8.98
CA LEU A 88 -0.13 -4.68 9.06
C LEU A 88 -1.16 -5.08 10.13
N ILE A 89 -2.17 -5.85 9.71
CA ILE A 89 -3.18 -6.41 10.59
C ILE A 89 -2.98 -7.92 10.68
N VAL A 90 -2.61 -8.39 11.86
CA VAL A 90 -2.35 -9.81 12.13
C VAL A 90 -3.47 -10.33 13.03
N THR A 91 -4.21 -11.35 12.56
CA THR A 91 -5.20 -12.04 13.39
C THR A 91 -4.54 -13.20 14.14
N ASN A 92 -5.14 -13.60 15.26
CA ASN A 92 -4.63 -14.71 16.06
C ASN A 92 -5.09 -16.05 15.48
N THR A 93 -6.31 -16.07 14.94
CA THR A 93 -6.92 -17.28 14.37
C THR A 93 -7.20 -17.12 12.88
N SER A 94 -7.32 -18.25 12.19
CA SER A 94 -7.65 -18.27 10.76
C SER A 94 -9.12 -17.92 10.52
N GLU A 95 -9.96 -18.22 11.49
CA GLU A 95 -11.38 -17.96 11.55
C GLU A 95 -11.63 -16.45 11.64
N GLU A 96 -10.92 -15.75 12.53
CA GLU A 96 -10.92 -14.28 12.61
C GLU A 96 -10.57 -13.65 11.26
N PHE A 97 -9.53 -14.16 10.58
CA PHE A 97 -9.15 -13.66 9.26
C PHE A 97 -10.24 -13.89 8.20
N ALA A 98 -10.92 -15.03 8.26
CA ALA A 98 -11.96 -15.40 7.30
C ALA A 98 -13.22 -14.55 7.45
N VAL A 99 -13.63 -14.25 8.68
CA VAL A 99 -14.84 -13.46 8.98
C VAL A 99 -14.61 -11.94 8.95
N LYS A 100 -13.36 -11.48 8.90
CA LYS A 100 -13.03 -10.05 8.86
C LYS A 100 -13.56 -9.40 7.58
N ASP A 101 -14.33 -8.32 7.71
CA ASP A 101 -14.84 -7.58 6.57
C ASP A 101 -13.73 -6.73 5.93
N LYS A 102 -13.05 -7.33 4.95
CA LYS A 102 -11.98 -6.70 4.17
C LYS A 102 -12.48 -5.47 3.40
N LYS A 103 -13.76 -5.44 3.00
CA LYS A 103 -14.33 -4.29 2.27
C LYS A 103 -14.55 -3.11 3.20
N LEU A 104 -15.04 -3.37 4.42
CA LEU A 104 -15.19 -2.33 5.43
C LEU A 104 -13.83 -1.73 5.79
N LEU A 105 -12.83 -2.58 6.06
CA LEU A 105 -11.48 -2.15 6.38
C LEU A 105 -10.89 -1.25 5.27
N MET A 106 -10.99 -1.68 4.01
CA MET A 106 -10.52 -0.86 2.88
C MET A 106 -11.26 0.47 2.76
N LYS A 107 -12.56 0.52 3.05
CA LYS A 107 -13.34 1.76 3.06
C LYS A 107 -12.91 2.71 4.19
N GLU A 108 -12.56 2.17 5.35
CA GLU A 108 -12.09 2.96 6.49
C GLU A 108 -10.73 3.60 6.18
N LEU A 109 -9.77 2.81 5.65
CA LEU A 109 -8.49 3.34 5.20
C LEU A 109 -8.65 4.40 4.09
N ALA A 110 -9.53 4.13 3.11
CA ALA A 110 -9.82 5.10 2.05
C ALA A 110 -10.40 6.42 2.60
N LYS A 111 -11.25 6.35 3.64
CA LYS A 111 -11.78 7.54 4.31
C LYS A 111 -10.69 8.32 5.05
N GLU A 112 -9.74 7.62 5.71
CA GLU A 112 -8.59 8.28 6.36
C GLU A 112 -7.78 9.08 5.33
N ILE A 113 -7.46 8.46 4.19
CA ILE A 113 -6.72 9.11 3.10
C ILE A 113 -7.52 10.29 2.52
N TRP A 114 -8.82 10.10 2.29
CA TRP A 114 -9.69 11.15 1.77
C TRP A 114 -9.73 12.36 2.70
N ARG A 115 -9.84 12.13 4.01
CA ARG A 115 -9.79 13.20 5.01
C ARG A 115 -8.46 13.95 4.97
N ASP A 116 -7.34 13.22 4.90
CA ASP A 116 -6.02 13.85 4.83
C ASP A 116 -5.86 14.72 3.56
N ILE A 117 -6.49 14.31 2.45
CA ILE A 117 -6.55 15.09 1.20
C ILE A 117 -7.43 16.34 1.38
N THR A 118 -8.64 16.21 1.93
CA THR A 118 -9.59 17.33 2.07
C THR A 118 -9.13 18.38 3.07
N ASP A 119 -8.45 17.95 4.13
CA ASP A 119 -7.99 18.84 5.20
C ASP A 119 -6.65 19.52 4.85
N GLY A 120 -6.10 19.24 3.66
CA GLY A 120 -4.88 19.85 3.14
C GLY A 120 -3.58 19.25 3.69
N THR A 121 -3.65 18.28 4.59
CA THR A 121 -2.49 17.56 5.14
C THR A 121 -1.69 16.85 4.04
N ALA A 122 -2.37 16.28 3.05
CA ALA A 122 -1.73 15.64 1.90
C ALA A 122 -1.02 16.62 0.95
N ILE A 123 -1.39 17.90 0.97
CA ILE A 123 -0.74 18.93 0.16
C ILE A 123 0.59 19.33 0.80
N GLN A 124 0.68 19.29 2.12
CA GLN A 124 1.90 19.59 2.87
C GLN A 124 2.90 18.42 2.82
N ASP A 125 2.41 17.19 2.92
CA ASP A 125 3.22 15.98 2.78
C ASP A 125 2.39 14.82 2.22
N MET A 126 2.45 14.66 0.90
CA MET A 126 1.71 13.62 0.19
C MET A 126 2.20 12.22 0.55
N SER A 127 3.49 12.08 0.85
CA SER A 127 4.10 10.79 1.22
C SER A 127 3.55 10.26 2.54
N LYS A 128 3.24 11.16 3.49
CA LYS A 128 2.66 10.85 4.79
C LYS A 128 1.15 10.57 4.75
N SER A 129 0.43 11.08 3.75
CA SER A 129 -1.02 10.82 3.61
C SER A 129 -1.32 9.54 2.85
N LEU A 130 -0.47 9.17 1.88
CA LEU A 130 -0.51 7.88 1.19
C LEU A 130 0.09 6.74 2.03
N SER A 131 0.63 7.08 3.19
CA SER A 131 1.30 6.21 4.15
C SER A 131 0.36 5.35 5.01
N LYS A 132 -0.96 5.43 4.76
CA LYS A 132 -2.00 4.76 5.54
C LYS A 132 -2.69 3.63 4.75
N ILE A 133 -2.23 3.36 3.53
CA ILE A 133 -2.67 2.26 2.67
C ILE A 133 -1.97 0.98 3.12
#